data_AF-A0A9E2YZB2-F1
#
_entry.id   AF-A0A9E2YZB2-F1
#
_cell.length_a   1.000
_cell.length_b   1.000
_cell.length_c   1.000
_cell.angle_alpha   90.00
_cell.angle_beta   90.00
_cell.angle_gamma   90.00
#
_symmetry.space_group_name_H-M   'P 1'
#
loop_
_entity.id
_entity.type
_entity.pdbx_description
1 polymer ?
#
loop_
_entity_poly.entity_id
_entity_poly.type
_entity_poly.pdbx_seq_one_letter_code
_entity_poly.pdbx_strand_id
1 'polypeptide(L)'
;SDVCLRNGRERLARTVLEELNQKIEEFKLERWESSGLVGAVWSRLYKLYRKTGENSDLDRAAQLYNRLCHLDPWQAYISCED
;
A
#
# COMPACT_ATOMS: atom_id res chain seq x y z
N SER A 1 4.22 -3.60 10.14
CA SER A 1 3.09 -4.26 9.45
C SER A 1 3.38 -5.72 9.11
N ASP A 2 4.56 -6.07 8.57
CA ASP A 2 4.88 -7.44 8.10
C ASP A 2 4.70 -8.54 9.15
N VAL A 3 5.08 -8.27 10.40
CA VAL A 3 4.86 -9.22 11.51
C VAL A 3 3.37 -9.44 11.76
N CYS A 4 2.53 -8.41 11.62
CA CYS A 4 1.08 -8.54 11.82
C CYS A 4 0.43 -9.38 10.71
N LEU A 5 0.83 -9.17 9.46
CA LEU A 5 0.37 -9.97 8.31
C LEU A 5 0.75 -11.44 8.47
N ARG A 6 2.01 -11.73 8.84
CA ARG A 6 2.50 -13.10 9.06
C ARG A 6 1.81 -13.84 10.22
N ASN A 7 1.22 -13.12 11.16
CA ASN A 7 0.52 -13.68 12.32
C ASN A 7 -1.02 -13.63 12.17
N GLY A 8 -1.55 -13.43 10.97
CA GLY A 8 -3.00 -13.40 10.71
C GLY A 8 -3.74 -12.21 11.33
N ARG A 9 -3.02 -11.18 11.81
CA ARG A 9 -3.59 -9.97 12.40
C ARG A 9 -3.82 -8.90 11.34
N GLU A 10 -4.61 -9.24 10.33
CA GLU A 10 -4.81 -8.38 9.14
C GLU A 10 -5.43 -7.03 9.48
N ARG A 11 -6.40 -6.97 10.41
CA ARG A 11 -7.00 -5.71 10.85
C ARG A 11 -5.96 -4.75 11.45
N LEU A 12 -5.06 -5.26 12.28
CA LEU A 12 -3.99 -4.44 12.87
C LEU A 12 -2.95 -4.05 11.80
N ALA A 13 -2.63 -4.96 10.89
CA ALA A 13 -1.74 -4.66 9.77
C ALA A 13 -2.31 -3.53 8.89
N ARG A 14 -3.61 -3.55 8.60
CA ARG A 14 -4.33 -2.50 7.87
C ARG A 14 -4.19 -1.16 8.58
N THR A 15 -4.55 -1.07 9.86
CA THR A 15 -4.45 0.19 10.62
C THR A 15 -3.03 0.77 10.58
N VAL A 16 -2.00 -0.07 10.81
CA VAL A 16 -0.60 0.39 10.76
C VAL A 16 -0.20 0.86 9.35
N LEU A 17 -0.65 0.17 8.30
CA LEU A 17 -0.35 0.57 6.92
C LEU A 17 -1.10 1.85 6.52
N GLU A 18 -2.31 2.07 6.99
CA GLU A 18 -3.07 3.31 6.80
C GLU A 18 -2.37 4.49 7.49
N GLU A 19 -1.90 4.32 8.73
CA GLU A 19 -1.12 5.34 9.45
C GLU A 19 0.21 5.65 8.75
N LEU A 20 0.91 4.63 8.23
CA LEU A 20 2.12 4.83 7.44
C LEU A 20 1.83 5.56 6.13
N ASN A 21 0.74 5.22 5.44
CA ASN A 21 0.32 5.92 4.24
C ASN A 21 0.01 7.39 4.52
N GLN A 22 -0.66 7.70 5.63
CA GLN A 22 -0.92 9.07 6.05
C GLN A 22 0.38 9.86 6.24
N LYS A 23 1.39 9.27 6.88
CA LYS A 23 2.71 9.93 7.06
C LYS A 23 3.44 10.13 5.73
N ILE A 24 3.36 9.15 4.82
CA ILE A 24 3.93 9.30 3.48
C ILE A 24 3.33 10.51 2.78
N GLU A 25 1.99 10.67 2.82
CA GLU A 25 1.29 11.80 2.21
C GLU A 25 1.61 13.13 2.89
N GLU A 26 1.62 13.17 4.23
CA GLU A 26 1.87 14.37 5.03
C GLU A 26 3.28 14.94 4.76
N PHE A 27 4.29 14.08 4.74
CA PHE A 27 5.69 14.48 4.56
C PHE A 27 6.19 14.37 3.12
N LYS A 28 5.33 13.96 2.18
CA LYS A 28 5.66 13.71 0.76
C LYS A 28 6.87 12.81 0.62
N LEU A 29 6.89 11.71 1.38
CA LEU A 29 8.06 10.83 1.48
C LEU A 29 8.41 10.17 0.15
N GLU A 30 7.47 10.06 -0.80
CA GLU A 30 7.74 9.61 -2.16
C GLU A 30 8.78 10.45 -2.91
N ARG A 31 9.07 11.67 -2.44
CA ARG A 31 10.08 12.57 -3.02
C ARG A 31 11.46 12.42 -2.38
N TRP A 32 11.55 11.79 -1.21
CA TRP A 32 12.74 11.82 -0.36
C TRP A 32 13.26 10.42 -0.02
N GLU A 33 12.36 9.45 0.08
CA GLU A 33 12.67 8.06 0.41
C GLU A 33 12.85 7.21 -0.84
N SER A 34 13.44 6.02 -0.66
CA SER A 34 13.53 5.04 -1.75
C SER A 34 12.15 4.61 -2.23
N SER A 35 12.01 4.44 -3.56
CA SER A 35 10.78 3.91 -4.18
C SER A 35 10.36 2.59 -3.55
N GLY A 36 11.34 1.71 -3.26
CA GLY A 36 11.10 0.42 -2.61
C GLY A 36 10.41 0.53 -1.24
N LEU A 37 10.77 1.53 -0.42
CA LEU A 37 10.16 1.72 0.91
C LEU A 37 8.72 2.22 0.82
N VAL A 38 8.48 3.27 0.03
CA VAL A 38 7.14 3.84 -0.16
C VAL A 38 6.23 2.85 -0.89
N GLY A 39 6.72 2.26 -1.97
CA GLY A 39 5.98 1.27 -2.74
C GLY A 39 5.70 -0.01 -1.95
N ALA A 40 6.55 -0.40 -1.00
CA ALA A 40 6.29 -1.52 -0.09
C ALA A 40 5.05 -1.29 0.79
N VAL A 41 4.83 -0.06 1.25
CA VAL A 41 3.64 0.32 2.03
C VAL A 41 2.40 0.30 1.13
N TRP A 42 2.47 1.02 0.01
CA TRP A 42 1.33 1.14 -0.92
C TRP A 42 0.89 -0.21 -1.48
N SER A 43 1.81 -1.08 -1.87
CA SER A 43 1.48 -2.40 -2.41
C SER A 43 0.80 -3.32 -1.40
N ARG A 44 1.24 -3.32 -0.14
CA ARG A 44 0.59 -4.12 0.91
C ARG A 44 -0.80 -3.58 1.23
N LEU A 45 -0.94 -2.27 1.29
CA LEU A 45 -2.24 -1.63 1.55
C LEU A 45 -3.20 -1.85 0.38
N TYR A 46 -2.72 -1.78 -0.86
CA TYR A 46 -3.45 -2.17 -2.08
C TYR A 46 -4.01 -3.59 -1.97
N LYS A 47 -3.18 -4.58 -1.60
CA LYS A 47 -3.62 -5.98 -1.45
C LYS A 47 -4.69 -6.14 -0.38
N LEU A 48 -4.56 -5.43 0.75
CA LEU A 48 -5.55 -5.49 1.82
C LEU A 48 -6.91 -4.91 1.38
N TYR A 49 -6.91 -3.79 0.66
CA TYR A 49 -8.12 -3.19 0.12
C TYR A 49 -8.78 -4.05 -0.99
N ARG A 50 -7.97 -4.69 -1.84
CA ARG A 50 -8.48 -5.65 -2.82
C ARG A 50 -9.14 -6.85 -2.15
N LYS A 51 -8.58 -7.32 -1.04
CA LYS A 51 -9.08 -8.48 -0.29
C LYS A 51 -10.41 -8.22 0.42
N THR A 52 -10.65 -7.02 0.93
CA THR A 52 -11.92 -6.69 1.61
C THR A 52 -13.09 -6.60 0.63
N GLY A 53 -12.85 -6.13 -0.60
CA GLY A 53 -13.85 -6.14 -1.68
C GLY A 53 -15.00 -5.13 -1.51
N GLU A 54 -14.93 -4.25 -0.51
CA GLU A 54 -15.87 -3.14 -0.35
C GLU A 54 -15.62 -2.07 -1.43
N ASN A 55 -16.66 -1.47 -2.00
CA ASN A 55 -16.52 -0.48 -3.09
C ASN A 55 -15.55 0.66 -2.73
N SER A 56 -15.63 1.19 -1.50
CA SER A 56 -14.73 2.25 -1.02
C SER A 56 -13.27 1.80 -0.92
N ASP A 57 -13.03 0.55 -0.57
CA ASP A 57 -11.69 -0.02 -0.53
C ASP A 57 -11.16 -0.27 -1.93
N LEU A 58 -12.00 -0.73 -2.87
CA LEU A 58 -11.61 -0.90 -4.27
C LEU A 58 -11.19 0.43 -4.92
N ASP A 59 -11.90 1.52 -4.64
CA ASP A 59 -11.52 2.86 -5.11
C ASP A 59 -10.15 3.29 -4.55
N ARG A 60 -9.90 3.04 -3.26
CA ARG A 60 -8.61 3.32 -2.62
C ARG A 60 -7.49 2.45 -3.18
N ALA A 61 -7.77 1.18 -3.48
CA ALA A 61 -6.83 0.29 -4.14
C ALA A 61 -6.45 0.82 -5.53
N ALA A 62 -7.43 1.25 -6.34
CA ALA A 62 -7.16 1.82 -7.66
C ALA A 62 -6.29 3.09 -7.58
N GLN A 63 -6.50 3.94 -6.58
CA GLN A 63 -5.65 5.12 -6.34
C GLN A 63 -4.21 4.74 -5.99
N LEU A 64 -4.02 3.76 -5.08
CA LEU A 64 -2.69 3.28 -4.72
C LEU A 64 -1.97 2.62 -5.90
N TYR A 65 -2.69 1.85 -6.72
CA TYR A 65 -2.15 1.25 -7.93
C TYR A 65 -1.62 2.32 -8.90
N ASN A 66 -2.42 3.35 -9.17
CA ASN A 66 -1.99 4.46 -10.01
C ASN A 66 -0.74 5.14 -9.45
N ARG A 67 -0.70 5.40 -8.14
CA ARG A 67 0.49 6.00 -7.50
C ARG A 67 1.72 5.11 -7.59
N LEU A 68 1.58 3.80 -7.40
CA LEU A 68 2.64 2.82 -7.59
C LEU A 68 3.18 2.84 -9.02
N CYS A 69 2.32 2.86 -10.03
CA CYS A 69 2.73 2.94 -11.43
C CYS A 69 3.56 4.19 -11.73
N HIS A 70 3.29 5.31 -11.07
CA HIS A 70 4.08 6.54 -11.24
C HIS A 70 5.39 6.52 -10.45
N LEU A 71 5.40 5.88 -9.28
CA LEU A 71 6.58 5.78 -8.41
C LEU A 71 7.61 4.77 -8.95
N ASP A 72 7.14 3.58 -9.28
CA ASP A 72 7.95 2.46 -9.75
C ASP A 72 7.05 1.45 -10.52
N PRO A 73 7.02 1.52 -11.86
CA PRO A 73 6.22 0.64 -12.70
C PRO A 73 6.54 -0.85 -12.50
N TRP A 74 7.79 -1.19 -12.18
CA TRP A 74 8.21 -2.58 -11.99
C TRP A 74 7.69 -3.13 -10.66
N GLN A 75 7.75 -2.32 -9.60
CA GLN A 75 7.15 -2.68 -8.33
C GLN A 75 5.63 -2.81 -8.42
N ALA A 76 4.97 -1.94 -9.19
CA ALA A 76 3.54 -2.05 -9.46
C ALA A 76 3.21 -3.37 -10.17
N TYR A 77 3.98 -3.72 -11.21
CA TYR A 77 3.82 -4.98 -11.94
C TYR A 77 3.94 -6.20 -11.02
N ILE A 78 5.04 -6.32 -10.26
CA ILE A 78 5.27 -7.46 -9.35
C ILE A 78 4.24 -7.53 -8.22
N SER A 79 3.88 -6.37 -7.66
CA SER A 79 3.12 -6.35 -6.41
C SER A 79 1.61 -6.35 -6.62
N CYS A 80 1.15 -6.04 -7.82
CA CYS A 80 -0.28 -5.93 -8.15
C CYS A 80 -0.72 -6.92 -9.24
N GLU A 81 0.16 -7.80 -9.73
CA GLU A 81 -0.27 -9.03 -10.41
C GLU A 81 -1.11 -9.89 -9.45
N ASP A 82 -2.30 -10.28 -9.90
CA ASP A 82 -3.19 -11.23 -9.23
C ASP A 82 -2.68 -12.68 -9.42
#